data_AF-A0A2S0LVD6-F1
#
_entry.id   AF-A0A2S0LVD6-F1
#
_cell.length_a   1.000
_cell.length_b   1.000
_cell.length_c   1.000
_cell.angle_alpha   90.00
_cell.angle_beta   90.00
_cell.angle_gamma   90.00
#
_symmetry.space_group_name_H-M   'P 1'
#
loop_
_entity.id
_entity.type
_entity.pdbx_description
1 polymer ?
#
loop_
_entity_poly.entity_id
_entity_poly.type
_entity_poly.pdbx_seq_one_letter_code
_entity_poly.pdbx_strand_id
1 'polypeptide(L)'
;MVSALALCAGLAACGSDDSQSEESEAGPTSTFTATAAPTTHPAGAGARADLTGSTCEADDGAWSFRGVLTNPGETAVTYTVTVSVAEIDGGNVKGSTEIVETVEPSEEKEIEAASFFTDPSGGLRCAISVHRR
;
A
#
# COMPACT_ATOMS: atom_id res chain seq x y z
N MET A 1 59.71 -4.93 42.47
CA MET A 1 58.55 -4.85 43.38
C MET A 1 57.30 -5.16 42.58
N VAL A 2 56.29 -5.81 43.19
CA VAL A 2 54.99 -6.18 42.60
C VAL A 2 55.16 -7.26 41.49
N SER A 3 54.84 -8.56 41.67
CA SER A 3 53.54 -9.20 41.99
C SER A 3 52.50 -8.99 40.87
N ALA A 4 51.63 -9.92 40.49
CA ALA A 4 51.47 -11.34 40.78
C ALA A 4 50.46 -11.94 39.76
N LEU A 5 50.42 -13.29 39.65
CA LEU A 5 49.27 -14.21 39.36
C LEU A 5 48.09 -13.74 38.44
N ALA A 6 47.38 -14.57 37.68
CA ALA A 6 47.42 -15.99 37.24
C ALA A 6 46.27 -16.13 36.18
N LEU A 7 45.79 -17.26 35.63
CA LEU A 7 45.91 -18.71 35.86
C LEU A 7 46.01 -19.45 34.49
N CYS A 8 46.20 -20.77 34.53
CA CYS A 8 46.03 -21.68 33.38
C CYS A 8 44.86 -22.65 33.62
N ALA A 9 44.09 -22.97 32.58
CA ALA A 9 43.40 -24.25 32.32
C ALA A 9 42.55 -24.10 31.03
N GLY A 10 42.43 -25.08 30.12
CA GLY A 10 43.10 -26.37 29.99
C GLY A 10 42.44 -27.15 28.85
N LEU A 11 43.18 -27.60 27.83
CA LEU A 11 42.60 -28.37 26.73
C LEU A 11 42.36 -29.82 27.15
N ALA A 12 41.13 -30.30 27.00
CA ALA A 12 40.78 -31.71 27.04
C ALA A 12 39.60 -31.98 26.10
N ALA A 13 39.90 -32.25 24.82
CA ALA A 13 38.95 -32.79 23.85
C ALA A 13 39.45 -34.18 23.41
N CYS A 14 39.21 -35.16 24.27
CA CYS A 14 39.05 -36.57 23.87
C CYS A 14 37.72 -36.65 23.09
N GLY A 15 37.46 -37.55 22.15
CA GLY A 15 38.10 -38.79 21.73
C GLY A 15 37.23 -39.41 20.63
N SER A 16 37.59 -40.58 20.12
CA SER A 16 37.01 -41.16 18.91
C SER A 16 35.60 -41.72 19.03
N ASP A 17 35.02 -41.97 17.85
CA ASP A 17 34.26 -43.17 17.43
C ASP A 17 32.72 -43.16 17.35
N ASP A 18 32.30 -43.67 16.18
CA ASP A 18 31.09 -44.38 15.76
C ASP A 18 29.66 -43.79 15.83
N SER A 19 29.12 -43.64 14.61
CA SER A 19 27.77 -44.03 14.16
C SER A 19 26.54 -43.88 15.05
N GLN A 20 25.69 -42.90 14.71
CA GLN A 20 24.26 -43.18 14.61
C GLN A 20 23.60 -42.33 13.52
N SER A 21 22.89 -42.97 12.59
CA SER A 21 21.99 -42.30 11.65
C SER A 21 20.62 -42.17 12.30
N GLU A 22 20.29 -41.01 12.82
CA GLU A 22 18.92 -40.68 13.22
C GLU A 22 18.50 -39.33 12.64
N GLU A 23 17.52 -39.41 11.74
CA GLU A 23 16.38 -38.51 11.59
C GLU A 23 16.60 -37.03 11.92
N SER A 24 16.69 -36.19 10.87
CA SER A 24 16.41 -34.75 11.02
C SER A 24 14.94 -34.57 11.39
N GLU A 25 14.64 -34.59 12.68
CA GLU A 25 13.34 -34.21 13.21
C GLU A 25 13.08 -32.76 12.81
N ALA A 26 12.13 -32.58 11.89
CA ALA A 26 11.71 -31.26 11.45
C ALA A 26 11.01 -30.57 12.62
N GLY A 27 11.79 -29.78 13.38
CA GLY A 27 11.25 -28.91 14.43
C GLY A 27 10.06 -28.12 13.89
N PRO A 28 9.00 -27.92 14.69
CA PRO A 28 7.70 -27.49 14.18
C PRO A 28 7.82 -26.16 13.44
N THR A 29 7.76 -26.22 12.11
CA THR A 29 7.63 -25.06 11.25
C THR A 29 6.29 -24.42 11.56
N SER A 30 6.32 -23.37 12.39
CA SER A 30 5.19 -22.48 12.67
C SER A 30 4.79 -21.78 11.37
N THR A 31 4.06 -22.52 10.54
CA THR A 31 3.46 -22.04 9.30
C THR A 31 2.37 -21.08 9.68
N PHE A 32 2.70 -19.79 9.72
CA PHE A 32 1.70 -18.73 9.74
C PHE A 32 0.94 -18.78 8.41
N THR A 33 -0.13 -19.56 8.38
CA THR A 33 -1.12 -19.47 7.31
C THR A 33 -1.68 -18.06 7.33
N ALA A 34 -1.33 -17.26 6.33
CA ALA A 34 -1.92 -15.94 6.17
C ALA A 34 -3.44 -16.12 6.06
N THR A 35 -4.19 -15.58 7.03
CA THR A 35 -5.65 -15.48 6.95
C THR A 35 -5.97 -14.85 5.61
N ALA A 36 -6.75 -15.55 4.78
CA ALA A 36 -7.09 -15.09 3.45
C ALA A 36 -7.63 -13.65 3.51
N ALA A 37 -7.14 -12.80 2.61
CA ALA A 37 -7.65 -11.44 2.48
C ALA A 37 -9.19 -11.49 2.33
N PRO A 38 -9.96 -10.62 3.01
CA PRO A 38 -11.42 -10.68 2.99
C PRO A 38 -11.92 -10.54 1.55
N THR A 39 -12.41 -11.64 0.97
CA THR A 39 -12.74 -11.78 -0.46
C THR A 39 -14.03 -11.09 -0.88
N THR A 40 -14.68 -10.38 0.03
CA THR A 40 -15.95 -9.68 -0.20
C THR A 40 -15.99 -8.33 0.53
N HIS A 41 -15.21 -7.36 0.03
CA HIS A 41 -15.71 -5.99 0.06
C HIS A 41 -16.81 -5.88 -1.01
N PRO A 42 -18.02 -5.38 -0.71
CA PRO A 42 -19.02 -5.19 -1.76
C PRO A 42 -18.49 -4.18 -2.77
N ALA A 43 -18.44 -4.58 -4.05
CA ALA A 43 -18.20 -3.62 -5.13
C ALA A 43 -19.35 -2.60 -5.11
N GLY A 44 -19.07 -1.37 -4.68
CA GLY A 44 -20.08 -0.33 -4.45
C GLY A 44 -20.34 0.04 -2.97
N ALA A 45 -19.58 -0.48 -2.00
CA ALA A 45 -19.63 0.02 -0.62
C ALA A 45 -18.60 1.15 -0.36
N GLY A 46 -19.02 2.17 0.39
CA GLY A 46 -18.15 3.24 0.89
C GLY A 46 -17.93 4.39 -0.10
N ALA A 47 -17.16 5.40 0.34
CA ALA A 47 -16.99 6.69 -0.34
C ALA A 47 -16.50 6.61 -1.81
N ARG A 48 -15.84 5.51 -2.22
CA ARG A 48 -15.41 5.32 -3.60
C ARG A 48 -16.57 5.03 -4.57
N ALA A 49 -17.70 4.52 -4.08
CA ALA A 49 -18.89 4.26 -4.90
C ALA A 49 -19.57 5.56 -5.35
N ASP A 50 -19.40 6.64 -4.58
CA ASP A 50 -19.94 7.97 -4.85
C ASP A 50 -19.21 8.70 -5.99
N LEU A 51 -18.03 8.21 -6.40
CA LEU A 51 -17.27 8.75 -7.53
C LEU A 51 -17.52 7.90 -8.79
N THR A 52 -18.29 8.44 -9.73
CA THR A 52 -18.62 7.82 -11.01
C THR A 52 -17.93 8.53 -12.17
N GLY A 53 -17.97 7.93 -13.37
CA GLY A 53 -17.42 8.52 -14.61
C GLY A 53 -15.90 8.80 -14.59
N SER A 54 -15.17 8.34 -13.57
CA SER A 54 -13.81 8.80 -13.31
C SER A 54 -12.81 8.32 -14.37
N THR A 55 -12.08 9.25 -14.99
CA THR A 55 -10.94 8.94 -15.86
C THR A 55 -9.69 9.66 -15.34
N CYS A 56 -8.55 8.97 -15.41
CA CYS A 56 -7.24 9.52 -15.06
C CYS A 56 -6.23 9.05 -16.10
N GLU A 57 -5.85 9.94 -17.00
CA GLU A 57 -5.20 9.61 -18.28
C GLU A 57 -4.06 10.60 -18.54
N ALA A 58 -3.03 10.15 -19.27
CA ALA A 58 -1.94 11.00 -19.73
C ALA A 58 -2.09 11.34 -21.21
N ASP A 59 -1.96 12.62 -21.56
CA ASP A 59 -1.79 13.10 -22.93
C ASP A 59 -0.42 13.77 -23.04
N ASP A 60 0.43 13.30 -23.96
CA ASP A 60 1.85 13.68 -24.08
C ASP A 60 2.63 13.70 -22.73
N GLY A 61 2.30 12.76 -21.83
CA GLY A 61 2.87 12.66 -20.48
C GLY A 61 2.25 13.58 -19.43
N ALA A 62 1.36 14.51 -19.80
CA ALA A 62 0.58 15.34 -18.88
C ALA A 62 -0.67 14.60 -18.39
N TRP A 63 -0.71 14.29 -17.10
CA TRP A 63 -1.80 13.59 -16.45
C TRP A 63 -2.94 14.54 -16.08
N SER A 64 -4.15 14.17 -16.48
CA SER A 64 -5.39 14.87 -16.13
C SER A 64 -6.41 13.91 -15.53
N PHE A 65 -7.23 14.42 -14.63
CA PHE A 65 -8.33 13.69 -13.99
C PHE A 65 -9.66 14.41 -14.19
N ARG A 66 -10.73 13.64 -14.38
CA ARG A 66 -12.14 14.10 -14.30
C ARG A 66 -13.01 13.01 -13.68
N GLY A 67 -14.14 13.38 -13.09
CA GLY A 67 -15.17 12.47 -12.59
C GLY A 67 -16.39 13.21 -12.04
N VAL A 68 -17.39 12.46 -11.57
CA VAL A 68 -18.61 13.01 -10.96
C VAL A 68 -18.78 12.44 -9.56
N LEU A 69 -18.93 13.31 -8.56
CA LEU A 69 -19.31 12.95 -7.19
C LEU A 69 -20.83 13.02 -7.05
N THR A 70 -21.45 11.96 -6.52
CA THR A 70 -22.89 11.87 -6.25
C THR A 70 -23.11 11.72 -4.75
N ASN A 71 -23.96 12.54 -4.13
CA ASN A 71 -24.34 12.40 -2.72
C ASN A 71 -25.78 11.86 -2.60
N PRO A 72 -25.99 10.53 -2.44
CA PRO A 72 -27.33 9.95 -2.26
C PRO A 72 -27.93 10.16 -0.85
N GLY A 73 -27.26 10.92 0.02
CA GLY A 73 -27.70 11.17 1.40
C GLY A 73 -28.65 12.35 1.56
N GLU A 74 -29.20 12.47 2.77
CA GLU A 74 -30.12 13.56 3.18
C GLU A 74 -29.40 14.80 3.75
N THR A 75 -28.08 14.73 3.92
CA THR A 75 -27.21 15.81 4.42
C THR A 75 -26.08 16.10 3.45
N ALA A 76 -25.62 17.35 3.35
CA ALA A 76 -24.44 17.68 2.57
C ALA A 76 -23.22 16.87 3.05
N VAL A 77 -22.41 16.38 2.12
CA VAL A 77 -21.21 15.58 2.40
C VAL A 77 -20.01 16.27 1.78
N THR A 78 -18.92 16.40 2.55
CA THR A 78 -17.64 16.89 2.02
C THR A 78 -16.77 15.71 1.62
N TYR A 79 -16.41 15.65 0.35
CA TYR A 79 -15.55 14.65 -0.23
C TYR A 79 -14.11 15.14 -0.29
N THR A 80 -13.18 14.19 -0.22
CA THR A 80 -11.77 14.38 -0.54
C THR A 80 -11.38 13.31 -1.52
N VAL A 81 -11.05 13.72 -2.75
CA VAL A 81 -10.58 12.85 -3.82
C VAL A 81 -9.08 13.10 -3.98
N THR A 82 -8.27 12.11 -3.65
CA THR A 82 -6.83 12.15 -3.90
C THR A 82 -6.54 11.37 -5.16
N VAL A 83 -5.89 12.02 -6.12
CA VAL A 83 -5.45 11.41 -7.37
C VAL A 83 -3.93 11.34 -7.33
N SER A 84 -3.36 10.16 -7.55
CA SER A 84 -1.92 9.92 -7.46
C SER A 84 -1.43 9.19 -8.70
N VAL A 85 -0.31 9.63 -9.25
CA VAL A 85 0.41 8.96 -10.33
C VAL A 85 1.62 8.26 -9.72
N ALA A 86 1.75 6.96 -9.93
CA ALA A 86 2.79 6.12 -9.34
C ALA A 86 3.45 5.22 -10.38
N GLU A 87 4.70 4.84 -10.15
CA GLU A 87 5.38 3.84 -10.97
C GLU A 87 4.60 2.52 -10.98
N ILE A 88 4.51 1.88 -12.15
CA ILE A 88 3.97 0.53 -12.27
C ILE A 88 4.86 -0.44 -11.48
N ASP A 89 6.17 -0.32 -11.67
CA ASP A 89 7.22 -1.05 -10.96
C ASP A 89 7.57 -0.36 -9.63
N GLY A 90 7.60 -1.10 -8.53
CA GLY A 90 7.93 -0.54 -7.20
C GLY A 90 6.83 0.32 -6.55
N GLY A 91 5.94 0.95 -7.32
CA GLY A 91 4.75 1.63 -6.79
C GLY A 91 5.00 3.01 -6.18
N ASN A 92 6.17 3.62 -6.39
CA ASN A 92 6.47 4.93 -5.82
C ASN A 92 5.61 6.02 -6.45
N VAL A 93 4.95 6.84 -5.63
CA VAL A 93 4.18 8.01 -6.09
C VAL A 93 5.14 9.07 -6.63
N LYS A 94 4.87 9.57 -7.83
CA LYS A 94 5.64 10.62 -8.51
C LYS A 94 4.96 11.98 -8.48
N GLY A 95 3.62 11.99 -8.51
CA GLY A 95 2.82 13.18 -8.38
C GLY A 95 1.45 12.86 -7.78
N SER A 96 0.84 13.84 -7.15
CA SER A 96 -0.52 13.73 -6.62
C SER A 96 -1.20 15.09 -6.57
N THR A 97 -2.53 15.06 -6.56
CA THR A 97 -3.39 16.23 -6.31
C THR A 97 -4.54 15.83 -5.39
N GLU A 98 -5.07 16.79 -4.63
CA GLU A 98 -6.24 16.63 -3.76
C GLU A 98 -7.33 17.59 -4.23
N ILE A 99 -8.53 17.06 -4.44
CA ILE A 99 -9.76 17.81 -4.73
C ILE A 99 -10.66 17.67 -3.50
N VAL A 100 -11.07 18.78 -2.90
CA VAL A 100 -11.96 18.80 -1.73
C VAL A 100 -13.23 19.53 -2.11
N GLU A 101 -14.36 18.84 -2.08
CA GLU A 101 -15.64 19.37 -2.56
C GLU A 101 -16.81 18.95 -1.69
N THR A 102 -17.69 19.90 -1.39
CA THR A 102 -18.98 19.63 -0.74
C THR A 102 -20.06 19.43 -1.79
N VAL A 103 -20.83 18.35 -1.65
CA VAL A 103 -21.98 18.01 -2.49
C VAL A 103 -23.23 17.98 -1.61
N GLU A 104 -24.24 18.75 -2.00
CA GLU A 104 -25.52 18.88 -1.29
C GLU A 104 -26.35 17.58 -1.33
N PRO A 105 -27.41 17.44 -0.51
CA PRO A 105 -28.25 16.25 -0.48
C PRO A 105 -28.87 15.93 -1.86
N SER A 106 -28.76 14.68 -2.30
CA SER A 106 -29.29 14.19 -3.59
C SER A 106 -28.76 14.93 -4.85
N GLU A 107 -27.65 15.65 -4.74
CA GLU A 107 -27.01 16.38 -5.84
C GLU A 107 -25.78 15.64 -6.40
N GLU A 108 -25.35 16.08 -7.58
CA GLU A 108 -24.13 15.63 -8.25
C GLU A 108 -23.17 16.81 -8.52
N LYS A 109 -21.88 16.53 -8.56
CA LYS A 109 -20.85 17.54 -8.83
C LYS A 109 -19.72 16.99 -9.69
N GLU A 110 -19.52 17.61 -10.85
CA GLU A 110 -18.33 17.37 -11.67
C GLU A 110 -17.08 17.88 -10.96
N ILE A 111 -16.00 17.09 -11.03
CA ILE A 111 -14.69 17.43 -10.48
C ILE A 111 -13.60 17.14 -11.51
N GLU A 112 -12.57 17.99 -11.53
CA GLU A 112 -11.45 17.85 -12.44
C GLU A 112 -10.13 18.30 -11.82
N ALA A 113 -9.02 17.81 -12.38
CA ALA A 113 -7.69 18.35 -12.21
C ALA A 113 -6.94 18.21 -13.53
N ALA A 114 -6.85 19.29 -14.29
CA ALA A 114 -6.15 19.33 -15.57
C ALA A 114 -4.63 19.44 -15.37
N SER A 115 -3.86 18.63 -16.11
CA SER A 115 -2.38 18.65 -16.15
C SER A 115 -1.71 18.72 -14.76
N PHE A 116 -2.23 17.98 -13.79
CA PHE A 116 -1.81 18.07 -12.38
C PHE A 116 -0.41 17.48 -12.13
N PHE A 117 0.09 16.68 -13.07
CA PHE A 117 1.42 16.08 -13.04
C PHE A 117 1.89 15.82 -14.48
N THR A 118 3.17 16.00 -14.78
CA THR A 118 3.73 15.75 -16.13
C THR A 118 5.00 14.92 -16.03
N ASP A 119 5.00 13.77 -16.73
CA ASP A 119 6.19 12.93 -16.91
C ASP A 119 6.11 12.17 -18.25
N PRO A 120 6.96 12.49 -19.24
CA PRO A 120 6.96 11.83 -20.55
C PRO A 120 7.68 10.47 -20.55
N SER A 121 8.27 10.02 -19.43
CA SER A 121 9.04 8.76 -19.39
C SER A 121 8.18 7.49 -19.43
N GLY A 122 6.87 7.61 -19.17
CA GLY A 122 5.95 6.47 -19.16
C GLY A 122 6.19 5.53 -17.97
N GLY A 123 5.63 4.30 -18.03
CA GLY A 123 5.77 3.34 -16.93
C GLY A 123 4.99 3.71 -15.66
N LEU A 124 4.00 4.61 -15.76
CA LEU A 124 3.20 5.12 -14.65
C LEU A 124 1.75 4.63 -14.73
N ARG A 125 1.11 4.50 -13.56
CA ARG A 125 -0.33 4.24 -13.41
C ARG A 125 -0.96 5.28 -12.50
N CYS A 126 -2.24 5.57 -12.71
CA CYS A 126 -3.01 6.40 -11.80
C CYS A 126 -3.73 5.55 -10.74
N ALA A 127 -3.78 6.07 -9.51
CA ALA A 127 -4.54 5.56 -8.38
C ALA A 127 -5.42 6.69 -7.84
N ILE A 128 -6.64 6.34 -7.43
CA ILE A 128 -7.63 7.31 -6.92
C ILE A 128 -8.14 6.79 -5.58
N SER A 129 -8.11 7.62 -4.53
CA SER A 129 -8.82 7.39 -3.27
C SER A 129 -9.90 8.44 -3.07
N VAL A 130 -10.98 8.06 -2.38
CA VAL A 130 -12.11 8.94 -2.07
C VAL A 130 -12.47 8.75 -0.61
N HIS A 131 -12.61 9.85 0.11
CA HIS A 131 -13.01 9.88 1.52
C HIS A 131 -14.17 10.86 1.70
N ARG A 132 -15.10 10.53 2.61
CA ARG A 132 -16.08 11.48 3.16
C ARG A 132 -15.49 12.05 4.46
N ARG A 133 -15.67 13.35 4.71
CA ARG A 133 -15.33 14.05 5.96
C ARG A 133 -16.59 14.35 6.77
#